data_AF-A0A8T8I5F3-F1
#
_entry.id   AF-A0A8T8I5F3-F1
#
_cell.length_a   1.000
_cell.length_b   1.000
_cell.length_c   1.000
_cell.angle_alpha   90.00
_cell.angle_beta   90.00
_cell.angle_gamma   90.00
#
_symmetry.space_group_name_H-M   'P 1'
#
loop_
_entity.id
_entity.type
_entity.pdbx_description
1 polymer ?
#
loop_
_entity_poly.entity_id
_entity_poly.type
_entity_poly.pdbx_seq_one_letter_code
_entity_poly.pdbx_strand_id
1 'polypeptide(L)'
;MLSRRVGTRWKNGGHPVGDSRKGVAVPQSGPISEILAQLRRGRGLTQDDLAARLHAASGNTSVTREEVSRWERGKRIPGPYWRGWLGQVLDTPQHELERAAAIERAARRRH
;
A
#
# COMPACT_ATOMS: atom_id res chain seq x y z
N MET A 1 -30.77 -3.58 -1.36
CA MET A 1 -29.50 -3.06 -0.79
C MET A 1 -28.71 -4.21 -0.17
N LEU A 2 -27.93 -4.96 -0.96
CA LEU A 2 -26.99 -5.96 -0.44
C LEU A 2 -25.67 -5.86 -1.21
N SER A 3 -24.72 -5.08 -0.70
CA SER A 3 -23.32 -5.23 -1.13
C SER A 3 -22.70 -6.33 -0.28
N ARG A 4 -22.67 -7.53 -0.88
CA ARG A 4 -22.07 -8.75 -0.33
C ARG A 4 -20.63 -8.49 0.04
N ARG A 5 -20.32 -8.70 1.32
CA ARG A 5 -18.96 -8.79 1.87
C ARG A 5 -18.31 -10.05 1.30
N VAL A 6 -17.54 -9.91 0.22
CA VAL A 6 -16.66 -11.00 -0.25
C VAL A 6 -15.50 -11.13 0.74
N GLY A 7 -15.67 -12.05 1.68
CA GLY A 7 -14.61 -12.51 2.56
C GLY A 7 -13.63 -13.35 1.76
N THR A 8 -12.60 -12.71 1.21
CA THR A 8 -11.48 -13.45 0.63
C THR A 8 -10.61 -13.97 1.77
N ARG A 9 -10.86 -15.22 2.17
CA ARG A 9 -9.99 -16.00 3.06
C ARG A 9 -8.66 -16.21 2.34
N TRP A 10 -7.68 -15.38 2.68
CA TRP A 10 -6.28 -15.45 2.25
C TRP A 10 -5.68 -16.78 2.71
N LYS A 11 -5.15 -17.55 1.77
CA LYS A 11 -4.45 -18.81 2.02
C LYS A 11 -3.20 -18.77 1.16
N ASN A 12 -2.07 -18.51 1.84
CA ASN A 12 -0.75 -19.05 1.56
C ASN A 12 0.21 -18.62 2.68
N GLY A 13 0.65 -19.60 3.47
CA GLY A 13 1.97 -19.69 4.12
C GLY A 13 2.42 -18.60 5.08
N GLY A 14 2.12 -18.76 6.38
CA GLY A 14 3.03 -18.37 7.47
C GLY A 14 2.92 -16.96 8.06
N HIS A 15 1.95 -16.76 8.97
CA HIS A 15 2.11 -15.96 10.19
C HIS A 15 1.03 -16.37 11.21
N PRO A 16 1.37 -17.04 12.33
CA PRO A 16 0.43 -17.20 13.44
C PRO A 16 0.51 -16.00 14.41
N VAL A 17 -0.66 -15.61 14.93
CA VAL A 17 -0.92 -14.89 16.22
C VAL A 17 -0.15 -13.59 16.42
N GLY A 18 -0.79 -12.43 16.33
CA GLY A 18 -1.59 -11.86 17.41
C GLY A 18 -0.96 -10.49 17.70
N ASP A 19 -1.67 -9.38 17.51
CA ASP A 19 -2.38 -8.74 18.59
C ASP A 19 -3.33 -7.68 17.99
N SER A 20 -4.62 -7.78 18.29
CA SER A 20 -5.63 -6.76 17.99
C SER A 20 -5.52 -5.55 18.94
N ARG A 21 -4.31 -5.03 19.14
CA ARG A 21 -4.13 -3.66 19.59
C ARG A 21 -4.32 -2.82 18.34
N LYS A 22 -5.28 -1.90 18.39
CA LYS A 22 -5.19 -0.65 17.63
C LYS A 22 -3.90 0.05 18.09
N GLY A 23 -2.76 -0.44 17.63
CA GLY A 23 -1.46 0.16 17.90
C GLY A 23 -1.51 1.56 17.34
N VAL A 24 -1.11 2.54 18.13
CA VAL A 24 -0.87 3.91 17.69
C VAL A 24 -0.09 3.82 16.39
N ALA A 25 -0.76 4.04 15.26
CA ALA A 25 -0.10 4.03 13.97
C ALA A 25 0.88 5.19 14.04
N VAL A 26 2.17 4.89 14.19
CA VAL A 26 3.21 5.91 14.08
C VAL A 26 2.95 6.60 12.75
N PRO A 27 2.67 7.91 12.75
CA PRO A 27 2.36 8.62 11.52
C PRO A 27 3.58 8.48 10.61
N GLN A 28 3.39 7.73 9.53
CA GLN A 28 4.44 7.56 8.54
C GLN A 28 4.62 8.93 7.89
N SER A 29 5.76 9.57 8.16
CA SER A 29 6.06 10.91 7.68
C SER A 29 7.19 10.81 6.66
N GLY A 30 7.01 11.43 5.49
CA GLY A 30 8.00 11.38 4.41
C GLY A 30 7.39 11.21 3.02
N PRO A 31 8.25 11.02 2.02
CA PRO A 31 7.82 10.76 0.66
C PRO A 31 7.11 9.40 0.55
N ILE A 32 6.13 9.32 -0.37
CA ILE A 32 5.34 8.09 -0.58
C ILE A 32 6.20 6.87 -0.94
N SER A 33 7.32 7.07 -1.62
CA SER A 33 8.25 6.00 -2.00
C SER A 33 8.77 5.22 -0.78
N GLU A 34 9.23 5.95 0.24
CA GLU A 34 9.72 5.37 1.49
C GLU A 34 8.59 4.77 2.34
N ILE A 35 7.48 5.50 2.49
CA ILE A 35 6.35 5.07 3.31
C ILE A 35 5.76 3.75 2.78
N LEU A 36 5.62 3.59 1.47
CA LEU A 36 5.11 2.35 0.89
C LEU A 36 6.00 1.16 1.23
N ALA A 37 7.31 1.32 1.09
CA ALA A 37 8.26 0.25 1.38
C ALA A 37 8.26 -0.11 2.88
N GLN A 38 8.10 0.88 3.77
CA GLN A 38 7.98 0.68 5.21
C GLN A 38 6.68 -0.04 5.58
N LEU A 39 5.53 0.44 5.09
CA LEU A 39 4.22 -0.16 5.34
C LEU A 39 4.14 -1.61 4.85
N ARG A 40 4.73 -1.89 3.69
CA ARG A 40 4.81 -3.24 3.11
C ARG A 40 5.65 -4.17 3.99
N ARG A 41 6.89 -3.75 4.33
CA ARG A 41 7.81 -4.55 5.16
C ARG A 41 7.27 -4.76 6.58
N GLY A 42 6.67 -3.73 7.17
CA GLY A 42 6.04 -3.83 8.50
C GLY A 42 4.87 -4.82 8.56
N ARG A 43 4.32 -5.21 7.39
CA ARG A 43 3.28 -6.25 7.25
C ARG A 43 3.84 -7.60 6.77
N GLY A 44 5.16 -7.74 6.69
CA GLY A 44 5.82 -8.97 6.21
C GLY A 44 5.57 -9.28 4.74
N LEU A 45 5.18 -8.29 3.93
CA LEU A 45 4.82 -8.51 2.52
C LEU A 45 6.03 -8.38 1.62
N THR A 46 6.17 -9.27 0.64
CA THR A 46 7.04 -9.04 -0.52
C THR A 46 6.39 -8.07 -1.50
N GLN A 47 7.15 -7.59 -2.50
CA GLN A 47 6.58 -6.73 -3.56
C GLN A 47 5.56 -7.49 -4.41
N ASP A 48 5.80 -8.79 -4.65
CA ASP A 48 4.85 -9.68 -5.33
C ASP A 48 3.57 -9.87 -4.51
N ASP A 49 3.67 -10.05 -3.19
CA ASP A 49 2.49 -10.13 -2.32
C ASP A 49 1.65 -8.86 -2.38
N LEU A 50 2.29 -7.69 -2.40
CA LEU A 50 1.59 -6.43 -2.53
C LEU A 50 0.88 -6.32 -3.88
N ALA A 51 1.55 -6.67 -4.98
CA ALA A 51 0.94 -6.69 -6.31
C ALA A 51 -0.26 -7.64 -6.37
N ALA A 52 -0.12 -8.87 -5.87
CA ALA A 52 -1.19 -9.86 -5.82
C ALA A 52 -2.39 -9.39 -4.97
N ARG A 53 -2.13 -8.73 -3.83
CA ARG A 53 -3.20 -8.15 -3.00
C ARG A 53 -3.90 -6.98 -3.70
N LEU A 54 -3.17 -6.14 -4.43
CA LEU A 54 -3.76 -5.07 -5.23
C LEU A 54 -4.63 -5.62 -6.36
N HIS A 55 -4.24 -6.71 -7.02
CA HIS A 55 -5.08 -7.40 -8.01
C HIS A 55 -6.38 -7.89 -7.37
N ALA A 56 -6.25 -8.60 -6.25
CA ALA A 56 -7.39 -9.18 -5.55
C ALA A 56 -8.37 -8.10 -5.03
N ALA A 57 -7.87 -6.96 -4.59
CA ALA A 57 -8.69 -5.86 -4.08
C ALA A 57 -9.34 -5.04 -5.21
N SER A 58 -8.58 -4.69 -6.25
CA SER A 58 -9.03 -3.79 -7.32
C SER A 58 -9.75 -4.48 -8.48
N GLY A 59 -9.60 -5.80 -8.61
CA GLY A 59 -10.00 -6.54 -9.81
C GLY A 59 -9.15 -6.22 -11.04
N ASN A 60 -8.10 -5.40 -10.90
CA ASN A 60 -7.26 -4.93 -11.99
C ASN A 60 -5.85 -5.53 -11.87
N THR A 61 -5.45 -6.31 -12.88
CA THR A 61 -4.16 -7.03 -12.92
C THR A 61 -3.00 -6.21 -13.50
N SER A 62 -3.22 -4.93 -13.85
CA SER A 62 -2.21 -4.10 -14.53
C SER A 62 -1.01 -3.68 -13.65
N VAL A 63 -1.12 -3.75 -12.32
CA VAL A 63 0.01 -3.45 -11.43
C VAL A 63 0.93 -4.66 -11.29
N THR A 64 2.19 -4.55 -11.70
CA THR A 64 3.16 -5.66 -11.51
C THR A 64 4.06 -5.40 -10.31
N ARG A 65 4.85 -6.41 -9.91
CA ARG A 65 5.90 -6.24 -8.91
C ARG A 65 6.95 -5.19 -9.33
N GLU A 66 7.25 -5.05 -10.61
CA GLU A 66 8.11 -3.99 -11.15
C GLU A 66 7.48 -2.61 -10.95
N GLU A 67 6.16 -2.49 -11.12
CA GLU A 67 5.45 -1.23 -10.89
C GLU A 67 5.50 -0.85 -9.41
N VAL A 68 5.30 -1.81 -8.50
CA VAL A 68 5.52 -1.63 -7.06
C VAL A 68 6.96 -1.19 -6.77
N SER A 69 7.95 -1.84 -7.37
CA SER A 69 9.37 -1.46 -7.24
C SER A 69 9.66 -0.04 -7.74
N ARG A 70 9.01 0.40 -8.84
CA ARG A 70 9.13 1.77 -9.34
C ARG A 70 8.54 2.78 -8.36
N TRP A 71 7.45 2.45 -7.67
CA TRP A 71 6.87 3.30 -6.64
C TRP A 71 7.79 3.42 -5.42
N GLU A 72 8.25 2.29 -4.89
CA GLU A 72 9.09 2.25 -3.69
C GLU A 72 10.46 2.91 -3.86
N ARG A 73 10.99 2.93 -5.09
CA ARG A 73 12.26 3.62 -5.40
C ARG A 73 12.07 5.09 -5.80
N GLY A 74 10.85 5.61 -5.73
CA GLY A 74 10.55 6.98 -6.17
C GLY A 74 10.77 7.20 -7.66
N LYS A 75 10.78 6.16 -8.50
CA LYS A 75 10.82 6.35 -9.97
C LYS A 75 9.48 6.83 -10.50
N ARG A 76 8.37 6.40 -9.88
CA ARG A 76 7.02 6.84 -10.22
C ARG A 76 6.19 7.07 -8.96
N ILE A 77 5.32 8.08 -9.01
CA ILE A 77 4.33 8.31 -7.96
C ILE A 77 3.06 7.54 -8.33
N PRO A 78 2.51 6.68 -7.45
CA PRO A 78 1.27 5.99 -7.74
C PRO A 78 0.12 7.00 -7.94
N GLY A 79 -0.72 6.74 -8.94
CA GLY A 79 -1.86 7.60 -9.25
C GLY A 79 -2.93 7.59 -8.15
N PRO A 80 -3.90 8.52 -8.17
CA PRO A 80 -5.00 8.57 -7.19
C PRO A 80 -5.76 7.24 -7.05
N TYR A 81 -6.09 6.59 -8.18
CA TYR A 81 -6.76 5.29 -8.20
C TYR A 81 -5.99 4.23 -7.40
N TRP A 82 -4.69 4.06 -7.70
CA TRP A 82 -3.86 3.07 -7.01
C TRP A 82 -3.60 3.42 -5.56
N ARG A 83 -3.52 4.71 -5.21
CA ARG A 83 -3.41 5.13 -3.81
C ARG A 83 -4.61 4.67 -3.00
N GLY A 84 -5.83 4.76 -3.56
CA GLY A 84 -7.07 4.21 -2.97
C GLY A 84 -6.91 2.76 -2.53
N TRP A 85 -6.49 1.92 -3.47
CA TRP A 85 -6.28 0.49 -3.22
C TRP A 85 -5.09 0.20 -2.30
N LEU A 86 -4.01 0.98 -2.40
CA LEU A 86 -2.87 0.88 -1.49
C LEU A 86 -3.29 1.18 -0.05
N GLY A 87 -4.12 2.20 0.17
CA GLY A 87 -4.64 2.52 1.51
C GLY A 87 -5.45 1.36 2.09
N GLN A 88 -6.30 0.73 1.27
CA GLN A 88 -7.07 -0.44 1.69
C GLN A 88 -6.19 -1.67 1.97
N VAL A 89 -5.25 -2.00 1.08
CA VAL A 89 -4.39 -3.20 1.19
C VAL A 89 -3.34 -3.08 2.29
N LEU A 90 -2.82 -1.87 2.49
CA LEU A 90 -1.83 -1.56 3.52
C LEU A 90 -2.48 -1.01 4.79
N ASP A 91 -3.79 -1.13 4.97
CA ASP A 91 -4.53 -0.68 6.15
C ASP A 91 -4.05 0.71 6.65
N THR A 92 -4.01 1.66 5.71
CA THR A 92 -3.49 3.01 5.90
C THR A 92 -4.53 4.00 5.37
N PRO A 93 -4.91 5.04 6.14
CA PRO A 93 -5.87 6.02 5.67
C PRO A 93 -5.45 6.66 4.34
N GLN A 94 -6.37 6.73 3.37
CA GLN A 94 -6.08 7.26 2.03
C GLN A 94 -5.40 8.64 2.07
N HIS A 95 -5.84 9.50 2.99
CA HIS A 95 -5.33 10.86 3.10
C HIS A 95 -3.84 10.90 3.50
N GLU A 96 -3.32 9.88 4.18
CA GLU A 96 -1.88 9.79 4.51
C GLU A 96 -1.06 9.55 3.25
N LEU A 97 -1.50 8.63 2.39
CA LEU A 97 -0.86 8.38 1.10
C LEU A 97 -0.97 9.58 0.16
N GLU A 98 -2.08 10.32 0.20
CA GLU A 98 -2.22 11.58 -0.53
C GLU A 98 -1.21 12.63 -0.07
N ARG A 99 -1.04 12.82 1.25
CA ARG A 99 -0.03 13.72 1.82
C ARG A 99 1.39 13.30 1.44
N ALA A 100 1.72 12.03 1.60
CA ALA A 100 3.04 11.49 1.24
C ALA A 100 3.37 11.68 -0.25
N ALA A 101 2.37 11.52 -1.12
CA ALA A 101 2.54 11.78 -2.55
C ALA A 101 2.71 13.27 -2.86
N ALA A 102 2.08 14.16 -2.09
CA ALA A 102 2.31 15.60 -2.21
C ALA A 102 3.73 15.99 -1.80
N ILE A 103 4.24 15.40 -0.71
CA ILE A 103 5.64 15.58 -0.25
C ILE A 103 6.62 15.15 -1.34
N GLU A 104 6.44 13.94 -1.90
CA GLU A 104 7.28 13.42 -2.99
C GLU A 104 7.25 14.33 -4.23
N ARG A 105 6.07 14.84 -4.64
CA ARG A 105 5.98 15.82 -5.75
C ARG A 105 6.71 17.11 -5.44
N ALA A 106 6.60 17.62 -4.22
CA ALA A 106 7.28 18.84 -3.81
C ALA A 106 8.81 18.66 -3.79
N ALA A 107 9.30 17.51 -3.33
CA ALA A 107 10.72 17.16 -3.37
C ALA A 107 11.25 17.15 -4.80
N ARG A 108 10.54 16.49 -5.74
CA ARG A 108 10.92 16.45 -7.16
C ARG A 108 10.98 17.80 -7.87
N ARG A 109 10.27 18.82 -7.38
CA ARG A 109 10.31 20.18 -7.96
C ARG A 109 11.51 20.98 -7.48
N ARG A 110 12.14 20.58 -6.38
CA ARG A 110 13.28 21.27 -5.77
C ARG A 110 14.63 20.78 -6.30
N HIS A 111 14.62 19.67 -7.04
CA HIS A 111 15.78 19.07 -7.71
C HIS A 111 15.66 19.31 -9.21
#